data_AF-V5HLS4-F1
#
_entry.id   AF-V5HLS4-F1
#
_cell.length_a   1.000
_cell.length_b   1.000
_cell.length_c   1.000
_cell.angle_alpha   90.00
_cell.angle_beta   90.00
_cell.angle_gamma   90.00
#
_symmetry.space_group_name_H-M   'P 1'
#
loop_
_entity.id
_entity.type
_entity.pdbx_description
1 polymer ?
#
loop_
_entity_poly.entity_id
_entity_poly.type
_entity_poly.pdbx_seq_one_letter_code
_entity_poly.pdbx_strand_id
1 'polypeptide(L)'
;FPTPLAGILCMPVLLWQLSIRVGTVPTLWCAAWFVLVFLLPFPASRLQKALWIRNVRARDERLKRMGDLLSSIRLVKMYAWEKPHRERVEEARREEMTAMFFINLLDGIIDSLYSAISSVLIIIVFGTLSIVDPTRTLTPGMSFTCVYILSVTDIINTGAALFLRNRSQVSLGLRRIVDFCTEEEQDERPVVRKDHPNRGTVAMTNCSFAWISKGDGTASAVLKDVSLIVEPGSLVG
;
A
#
# COMPACT_ATOMS: atom_id res chain seq x y z
N PHE A 1 -14.40 0.74 15.23
CA PHE A 1 -14.07 0.05 13.97
C PHE A 1 -15.27 -0.79 13.49
N PRO A 2 -16.36 -0.21 12.96
CA PRO A 2 -17.32 -0.99 12.20
C PRO A 2 -16.80 -1.12 10.77
N THR A 3 -16.59 -2.36 10.38
CA THR A 3 -16.03 -2.85 9.12
C THR A 3 -16.88 -2.51 7.90
N PRO A 4 -16.31 -2.54 6.68
CA PRO A 4 -17.10 -2.51 5.43
C PRO A 4 -18.17 -3.62 5.41
N LEU A 5 -17.97 -4.71 6.15
CA LEU A 5 -18.96 -5.75 6.42
C LEU A 5 -20.23 -5.24 7.12
N ALA A 6 -20.12 -4.32 8.06
CA ALA A 6 -21.27 -3.70 8.71
C ALA A 6 -22.03 -2.82 7.72
N GLY A 7 -21.31 -2.16 6.81
CA GLY A 7 -21.92 -1.45 5.68
C GLY A 7 -22.68 -2.37 4.74
N ILE A 8 -22.06 -3.47 4.31
CA ILE A 8 -22.68 -4.46 3.42
C ILE A 8 -23.91 -5.12 4.08
N LEU A 9 -23.88 -5.35 5.39
CA LEU A 9 -25.03 -5.89 6.14
C LEU A 9 -26.14 -4.84 6.38
N CYS A 10 -25.78 -3.58 6.59
CA CYS A 10 -26.74 -2.53 6.91
C CYS A 10 -27.41 -1.97 5.64
N MET A 11 -26.74 -1.94 4.49
CA MET A 11 -27.28 -1.40 3.23
C MET A 11 -28.61 -2.06 2.77
N PRO A 12 -28.76 -3.40 2.76
CA PRO A 12 -30.03 -4.05 2.44
C PRO A 12 -31.14 -3.69 3.43
N VAL A 13 -30.80 -3.55 4.72
CA VAL A 13 -31.75 -3.17 5.78
C VAL A 13 -32.20 -1.72 5.61
N LEU A 14 -31.29 -0.81 5.27
CA LEU A 14 -31.60 0.60 5.00
C LEU A 14 -32.48 0.74 3.75
N LEU A 15 -32.16 0.02 2.67
CA LEU A 15 -32.97 -0.01 1.45
C LEU A 15 -34.36 -0.61 1.69
N TRP A 16 -34.46 -1.66 2.51
CA TRP A 16 -35.73 -2.25 2.92
C TRP A 16 -36.57 -1.26 3.75
N GLN A 17 -35.97 -0.58 4.72
CA GLN A 17 -36.64 0.45 5.51
C GLN A 17 -37.12 1.61 4.63
N LEU A 18 -36.32 2.02 3.64
CA LEU A 18 -36.70 3.06 2.69
C LEU A 18 -37.85 2.60 1.78
N SER A 19 -37.87 1.32 1.38
CA SER A 19 -38.91 0.73 0.53
C SER A 19 -40.28 0.76 1.20
N ILE A 20 -40.33 0.41 2.49
CA ILE A 20 -41.57 0.46 3.27
C ILE A 20 -42.12 1.88 3.38
N ARG A 21 -41.27 2.91 3.38
CA ARG A 21 -41.67 4.31 3.59
C ARG A 21 -42.05 5.03 2.29
N VAL A 22 -41.21 4.89 1.27
CA VAL A 22 -41.28 5.69 0.03
C VAL A 22 -41.90 4.91 -1.14
N GLY A 23 -41.88 3.57 -1.08
CA GLY A 23 -42.35 2.69 -2.15
C GLY A 23 -41.21 2.09 -2.96
N THR A 24 -41.57 1.21 -3.91
CA THR A 24 -40.61 0.35 -4.64
C THR A 24 -39.80 1.11 -5.68
N VAL A 25 -40.40 2.08 -6.39
CA VAL A 25 -39.74 2.77 -7.51
C VAL A 25 -38.52 3.60 -7.07
N PRO A 26 -38.58 4.47 -6.05
CA PRO A 26 -37.41 5.23 -5.60
C PRO A 26 -36.30 4.33 -5.06
N THR A 27 -36.66 3.21 -4.41
CA THR A 27 -35.66 2.26 -3.92
C THR A 27 -34.87 1.54 -5.01
N LEU A 28 -35.47 1.30 -6.18
CA LEU A 28 -34.76 0.72 -7.31
C LEU A 28 -33.68 1.67 -7.84
N TRP A 29 -33.99 2.97 -7.93
CA TRP A 29 -33.01 3.99 -8.32
C TRP A 29 -31.88 4.15 -7.30
N CYS A 30 -32.21 4.15 -6.00
CA CYS A 30 -31.19 4.15 -4.95
C CYS A 30 -30.31 2.89 -5.02
N ALA A 31 -30.90 1.70 -5.21
CA ALA A 31 -30.15 0.46 -5.35
C ALA A 31 -29.21 0.49 -6.57
N ALA A 32 -29.69 0.99 -7.72
CA ALA A 32 -28.86 1.17 -8.90
C ALA A 32 -27.68 2.13 -8.65
N TRP A 33 -27.91 3.24 -7.95
CA TRP A 33 -26.87 4.17 -7.55
C TRP A 33 -25.84 3.52 -6.60
N PHE A 34 -26.29 2.74 -5.61
CA PHE A 34 -25.39 2.01 -4.71
C PHE A 34 -24.53 0.98 -5.45
N VAL A 35 -25.10 0.26 -6.41
CA VAL A 35 -24.33 -0.67 -7.26
C VAL A 35 -23.26 0.08 -8.05
N LEU A 36 -23.60 1.23 -8.63
CA LEU A 36 -22.63 2.07 -9.34
C LEU A 36 -21.48 2.52 -8.42
N VAL A 37 -21.80 3.02 -7.22
CA VAL A 37 -20.84 3.44 -6.21
C VAL A 37 -19.95 2.28 -5.77
N PHE A 38 -20.50 1.07 -5.64
CA PHE A 38 -19.73 -0.12 -5.26
C PHE A 38 -18.77 -0.60 -6.36
N LEU A 39 -19.13 -0.40 -7.63
CA LEU A 39 -18.31 -0.81 -8.77
C LEU A 39 -17.15 0.16 -9.08
N LEU A 40 -17.32 1.46 -8.82
CA LEU A 40 -16.34 2.50 -9.14
C LEU A 40 -14.95 2.32 -8.45
N PRO A 41 -14.86 1.83 -7.19
CA PRO A 41 -13.61 1.46 -6.54
C PRO A 41 -12.77 0.40 -7.27
N PHE A 42 -13.38 -0.46 -8.08
CA PHE A 42 -12.68 -1.58 -8.72
C PHE A 42 -11.56 -1.09 -9.67
N PRO A 43 -11.84 -0.26 -10.69
CA PRO A 43 -10.79 0.32 -11.53
C PRO A 43 -9.86 1.25 -10.74
N ALA A 44 -10.41 2.04 -9.80
CA ALA A 44 -9.63 2.96 -8.98
C ALA A 44 -8.56 2.25 -8.14
N SER A 45 -8.88 1.07 -7.59
CA SER A 45 -7.96 0.27 -6.78
C SER A 45 -6.73 -0.20 -7.56
N ARG A 46 -6.90 -0.52 -8.85
CA ARG A 46 -5.80 -0.94 -9.74
C ARG A 46 -4.86 0.21 -10.01
N LEU A 47 -5.41 1.38 -10.31
CA LEU A 47 -4.66 2.61 -10.53
C LEU A 47 -3.92 3.04 -9.26
N GLN A 48 -4.61 3.04 -8.12
CA GLN A 48 -4.05 3.37 -6.82
C GLN A 48 -2.88 2.45 -6.47
N LYS A 49 -3.02 1.13 -6.68
CA LYS A 49 -1.92 0.17 -6.49
C LYS A 49 -0.71 0.50 -7.38
N ALA A 50 -0.93 0.79 -8.66
CA ALA A 50 0.16 1.12 -9.59
C ALA A 50 0.90 2.41 -9.18
N LEU A 51 0.16 3.44 -8.78
CA LEU A 51 0.73 4.70 -8.28
C LEU A 51 1.52 4.51 -6.99
N TRP A 52 1.00 3.70 -6.05
CA TRP A 52 1.72 3.35 -4.83
C TRP A 52 3.02 2.61 -5.13
N ILE A 53 3.03 1.63 -6.04
CA ILE A 53 4.27 0.93 -6.46
C ILE A 53 5.30 1.94 -6.98
N ARG A 54 4.87 2.89 -7.82
CA ARG A 54 5.74 3.95 -8.35
C ARG A 54 6.29 4.86 -7.25
N ASN A 55 5.43 5.31 -6.32
CA ASN A 55 5.84 6.16 -5.22
C ASN A 55 6.88 5.47 -4.33
N VAL A 56 6.64 4.21 -3.96
CA VAL A 56 7.60 3.52 -3.07
C VAL A 56 8.92 3.23 -3.79
N ARG A 57 8.91 2.91 -5.09
CA ARG A 57 10.14 2.79 -5.88
C ARG A 57 10.94 4.09 -5.92
N ALA A 58 10.29 5.22 -6.19
CA ALA A 58 10.95 6.53 -6.23
C ALA A 58 11.52 6.92 -4.84
N ARG A 59 10.78 6.59 -3.78
CA ARG A 59 11.23 6.79 -2.40
C ARG A 59 12.47 5.97 -2.07
N ASP A 60 12.48 4.68 -2.43
CA ASP A 60 13.63 3.80 -2.19
C ASP A 60 14.88 4.31 -2.93
N GLU A 61 14.73 4.76 -4.18
CA GLU A 61 15.82 5.36 -4.96
C GLU A 61 16.35 6.65 -4.31
N ARG A 62 15.48 7.54 -3.84
CA ARG A 62 15.88 8.75 -3.11
C ARG A 62 16.66 8.39 -1.84
N LEU A 63 16.17 7.43 -1.07
CA LEU A 63 16.80 6.97 0.17
C LEU A 63 18.17 6.34 -0.11
N LYS A 64 18.29 5.54 -1.17
CA LYS A 64 19.56 4.95 -1.61
C LYS A 64 20.58 6.02 -1.96
N ARG A 65 20.22 6.98 -2.83
CA ARG A 65 21.10 8.10 -3.22
C ARG A 65 21.55 8.93 -2.02
N MET A 66 20.65 9.16 -1.07
CA MET A 66 20.98 9.89 0.16
C MET A 66 21.89 9.06 1.07
N GLY A 67 21.69 7.74 1.15
CA GLY A 67 22.58 6.81 1.85
C GLY A 67 24.00 6.83 1.30
N ASP A 68 24.16 6.68 -0.02
CA ASP A 68 25.46 6.70 -0.71
C ASP A 68 26.20 8.04 -0.53
N LEU A 69 25.44 9.14 -0.49
CA LEU A 69 25.98 10.46 -0.22
C LEU A 69 26.50 10.59 1.23
N LEU A 70 25.74 10.07 2.20
CA LEU A 70 26.12 10.13 3.61
C LEU A 70 27.33 9.25 3.90
N SER A 71 27.43 8.07 3.29
CA SER A 71 28.61 7.20 3.43
C SER A 71 29.87 7.82 2.84
N SER A 72 29.75 8.65 1.80
CA SER A 72 30.87 9.30 1.10
C SER A 72 31.04 10.79 1.41
N ILE A 73 30.45 11.30 2.50
CA ILE A 73 30.34 12.74 2.78
C ILE A 73 31.69 13.48 2.84
N ARG A 74 32.75 12.81 3.32
CA ARG A 74 34.09 13.41 3.41
C ARG A 74 34.64 13.76 2.02
N LEU A 75 34.46 12.88 1.04
CA LEU A 75 34.90 13.11 -0.35
C LEU A 75 34.07 14.22 -0.99
N VAL A 76 32.75 14.21 -0.79
CA VAL A 76 31.84 15.24 -1.31
C VAL A 76 32.26 16.63 -0.82
N LYS A 77 32.59 16.77 0.46
CA LYS A 77 33.07 18.01 1.06
C LYS A 77 34.45 18.42 0.54
N MET A 78 35.38 17.47 0.42
CA MET A 78 36.74 17.73 -0.07
C MET A 78 36.75 18.27 -1.50
N TYR A 79 35.87 17.78 -2.37
CA TYR A 79 35.77 18.20 -3.77
C TYR A 79 34.69 19.26 -4.03
N ALA A 80 34.01 19.77 -3.00
CA ALA A 80 32.89 20.70 -3.12
C ALA A 80 31.76 20.24 -4.07
N TRP A 81 31.53 18.91 -4.15
CA TRP A 81 30.52 18.29 -5.02
C TRP A 81 29.08 18.36 -4.48
N GLU A 82 28.80 19.25 -3.54
CA GLU A 82 27.49 19.34 -2.89
C GLU A 82 26.37 19.71 -3.86
N LYS A 83 26.62 20.67 -4.75
CA LYS A 83 25.64 21.14 -5.75
C LYS A 83 25.20 20.02 -6.70
N PRO A 84 26.10 19.33 -7.43
CA PRO A 84 25.68 18.26 -8.34
C PRO A 84 25.03 17.07 -7.60
N HIS A 85 25.44 16.77 -6.37
CA HIS A 85 24.77 15.75 -5.56
C HIS A 85 23.36 16.16 -5.13
N ARG A 86 23.18 17.42 -4.74
CA ARG A 86 21.86 17.97 -4.42
C ARG A 86 20.91 17.88 -5.60
N GLU A 87 21.35 18.25 -6.80
CA GLU A 87 20.54 18.21 -8.02
C GLU A 87 20.05 16.78 -8.31
N ARG A 88 20.91 15.77 -8.15
CA ARG A 88 20.55 14.34 -8.32
C ARG A 88 19.51 13.85 -7.30
N VAL A 89 19.58 14.34 -6.06
CA VAL A 89 18.59 14.01 -5.02
C VAL A 89 17.27 14.76 -5.27
N GLU A 90 17.34 16.02 -5.71
CA GLU A 90 16.16 16.80 -6.08
C GLU A 90 15.43 16.19 -7.28
N GLU A 91 16.14 15.63 -8.26
CA GLU A 91 15.53 14.90 -9.38
C GLU A 91 14.74 13.67 -8.90
N ALA A 92 15.34 12.82 -8.06
CA ALA A 92 14.63 11.68 -7.47
C ALA A 92 13.43 12.13 -6.61
N ARG A 93 13.58 13.25 -5.89
CA ARG A 93 12.48 13.85 -5.12
C ARG A 93 11.35 14.34 -6.01
N ARG A 94 11.63 14.93 -7.18
CA ARG A 94 10.59 15.36 -8.13
C ARG A 94 9.75 14.17 -8.59
N GLU A 95 10.37 13.05 -8.94
CA GLU A 95 9.64 11.83 -9.32
C GLU A 95 8.76 11.29 -8.19
N GLU A 96 9.28 11.26 -6.95
CA GLU A 96 8.52 10.87 -5.75
C GLU A 96 7.30 11.78 -5.55
N MET A 97 7.50 13.11 -5.64
CA MET A 97 6.45 14.12 -5.47
C MET A 97 5.39 14.03 -6.56
N THR A 98 5.77 13.80 -7.83
CA THR A 98 4.81 13.61 -8.92
C THR A 98 3.94 12.38 -8.67
N ALA A 99 4.53 11.25 -8.29
CA ALA A 99 3.75 10.06 -7.95
C ALA A 99 2.82 10.30 -6.75
N MET A 100 3.31 11.00 -5.72
CA MET A 100 2.52 11.35 -4.53
C MET A 100 1.36 12.30 -4.86
N PHE A 101 1.56 13.25 -5.78
CA PHE A 101 0.52 14.16 -6.25
C PHE A 101 -0.63 13.37 -6.90
N PHE A 102 -0.32 12.44 -7.81
CA PHE A 102 -1.36 11.64 -8.45
C PHE A 102 -2.09 10.71 -7.48
N ILE A 103 -1.42 10.19 -6.45
CA ILE A 103 -2.07 9.42 -5.37
C ILE A 103 -3.07 10.31 -4.64
N ASN A 104 -2.63 11.48 -4.16
CA ASN A 104 -3.50 12.40 -3.42
C ASN A 104 -4.64 12.95 -4.28
N LEU A 105 -4.41 13.18 -5.56
CA LEU A 105 -5.45 13.61 -6.50
C LEU A 105 -6.51 12.52 -6.66
N LEU A 106 -6.09 11.26 -6.84
CA LEU A 106 -7.01 10.13 -6.95
C LEU A 106 -7.79 9.91 -5.65
N ASP A 107 -7.12 9.94 -4.50
CA ASP A 107 -7.75 9.83 -3.19
C ASP A 107 -8.76 10.97 -2.95
N GLY A 108 -8.40 12.21 -3.33
CA GLY A 108 -9.31 13.36 -3.23
C GLY A 108 -10.54 13.25 -4.13
N ILE A 109 -10.40 12.70 -5.34
CA ILE A 109 -11.54 12.43 -6.24
C ILE A 109 -12.46 11.37 -5.62
N ILE A 110 -11.89 10.30 -5.06
CA ILE A 110 -12.63 9.25 -4.37
C ILE A 110 -13.39 9.85 -3.19
N ASP A 111 -12.70 10.55 -2.28
CA ASP A 111 -13.31 11.17 -1.11
C ASP A 111 -14.43 12.16 -1.49
N SER A 112 -14.22 12.96 -2.55
CA SER A 112 -15.23 13.89 -3.07
C SER A 112 -16.46 13.15 -3.57
N LEU A 113 -16.28 12.07 -4.35
CA LEU A 113 -17.38 11.26 -4.86
C LEU A 113 -18.16 10.63 -3.71
N TYR A 114 -17.47 10.08 -2.70
CA TYR A 114 -18.10 9.48 -1.54
C TYR A 114 -18.86 10.49 -0.69
N SER A 115 -18.33 11.71 -0.53
CA SER A 115 -19.01 12.79 0.21
C SER A 115 -20.29 13.29 -0.47
N ALA A 116 -20.39 13.17 -1.79
CA ALA A 116 -21.55 13.60 -2.56
C ALA A 116 -22.71 12.58 -2.58
N ILE A 117 -22.50 11.34 -2.12
CA ILE A 117 -23.47 10.24 -2.27
C ILE A 117 -24.82 10.57 -1.64
N SER A 118 -24.86 11.03 -0.38
CA SER A 118 -26.12 11.33 0.31
C SER A 118 -26.91 12.46 -0.36
N SER A 119 -26.24 13.53 -0.77
CA SER A 119 -26.87 14.62 -1.52
C SER A 119 -27.52 14.12 -2.81
N VAL A 120 -26.82 13.26 -3.57
CA VAL A 120 -27.37 12.67 -4.80
C VAL A 120 -28.54 11.74 -4.50
N LEU A 121 -28.44 10.91 -3.46
CA LEU A 121 -29.53 10.02 -3.05
C LEU A 121 -30.79 10.78 -2.63
N ILE A 122 -30.65 11.90 -1.91
CA ILE A 122 -31.76 12.77 -1.54
C ILE A 122 -32.49 13.28 -2.80
N ILE A 123 -31.73 13.76 -3.78
CA ILE A 123 -32.28 14.24 -5.05
C ILE A 123 -33.00 13.12 -5.80
N ILE A 124 -32.42 11.91 -5.85
CA ILE A 124 -33.05 10.75 -6.48
C ILE A 124 -34.37 10.41 -5.79
N VAL A 125 -34.38 10.30 -4.45
CA VAL A 125 -35.57 9.91 -3.69
C VAL A 125 -36.70 10.91 -3.87
N PHE A 126 -36.46 12.20 -3.61
CA PHE A 126 -37.52 13.21 -3.73
C PHE A 126 -37.89 13.50 -5.19
N GLY A 127 -36.92 13.46 -6.11
CA GLY A 127 -37.16 13.64 -7.54
C GLY A 127 -38.02 12.53 -8.14
N THR A 128 -37.68 11.26 -7.89
CA THR A 128 -38.49 10.14 -8.36
C THR A 128 -39.87 10.13 -7.73
N LEU A 129 -39.99 10.44 -6.43
CA LEU A 129 -41.28 10.50 -5.75
C LEU A 129 -42.19 11.58 -6.35
N SER A 130 -41.64 12.74 -6.71
CA SER A 130 -42.38 13.81 -7.38
C SER A 130 -42.88 13.43 -8.77
N ILE A 131 -42.19 12.52 -9.46
CA ILE A 131 -42.55 12.07 -10.82
C ILE A 131 -43.60 10.95 -10.77
N VAL A 132 -43.44 10.01 -9.84
CA VAL A 132 -44.29 8.81 -9.77
C VAL A 132 -45.64 9.11 -9.10
N ASP A 133 -45.64 9.84 -7.98
CA ASP A 133 -46.84 10.12 -7.19
C ASP A 133 -47.02 11.63 -6.95
N PRO A 134 -47.36 12.43 -7.97
CA PRO A 134 -47.46 13.89 -7.84
C PRO A 134 -48.57 14.37 -6.89
N THR A 135 -49.54 13.51 -6.56
CA THR A 135 -50.66 13.82 -5.65
C THR A 135 -50.35 13.47 -4.19
N ARG A 136 -49.24 12.78 -3.92
CA ARG A 136 -48.89 12.33 -2.56
C ARG A 136 -48.26 13.48 -1.79
N THR A 137 -48.99 13.99 -0.79
CA THR A 137 -48.47 15.00 0.12
C THR A 137 -47.46 14.36 1.10
N LEU A 138 -46.20 14.76 1.00
CA LEU A 138 -45.20 14.31 1.97
C LEU A 138 -45.41 15.01 3.31
N THR A 139 -45.80 14.25 4.32
CA THR A 139 -45.78 14.74 5.71
C THR A 139 -44.35 15.06 6.13
N PRO A 140 -44.07 16.17 6.82
CA PRO A 140 -42.72 16.54 7.27
C PRO A 140 -42.00 15.42 8.01
N GLY A 141 -42.71 14.66 8.86
CA GLY A 141 -42.13 13.52 9.59
C GLY A 141 -41.56 12.43 8.69
N MET A 142 -42.18 12.15 7.53
CA MET A 142 -41.67 11.17 6.58
C MET A 142 -40.43 11.68 5.84
N SER A 143 -40.44 12.96 5.42
CA SER A 143 -39.30 13.58 4.74
C SER A 143 -38.06 13.64 5.63
N PHE A 144 -38.21 14.07 6.90
CA PHE A 144 -37.09 14.09 7.85
C PHE A 144 -36.55 12.70 8.14
N THR A 145 -37.42 11.69 8.25
CA THR A 145 -36.99 10.30 8.44
C THR A 145 -36.20 9.79 7.23
N CYS A 146 -36.62 10.11 6.01
CA CYS A 146 -35.89 9.70 4.79
C CYS A 146 -34.51 10.36 4.72
N VAL A 147 -34.43 11.66 4.96
CA VAL A 147 -33.15 12.39 5.00
C VAL A 147 -32.23 11.81 6.07
N TYR A 148 -32.77 11.48 7.25
CA TYR A 148 -32.00 10.85 8.32
C TYR A 148 -31.41 9.49 7.89
N ILE A 149 -32.23 8.60 7.31
CA ILE A 149 -31.77 7.29 6.81
C ILE A 149 -30.65 7.46 5.76
N LEU A 150 -30.79 8.42 4.84
CA LEU A 150 -29.78 8.73 3.83
C LEU A 150 -28.50 9.29 4.46
N SER A 151 -28.60 10.15 5.48
CA SER A 151 -27.44 10.66 6.21
C SER A 151 -26.67 9.59 6.98
N VAL A 152 -27.36 8.59 7.53
CA VAL A 152 -26.72 7.44 8.21
C VAL A 152 -25.87 6.62 7.21
N THR A 153 -26.27 6.62 5.93
CA THR A 153 -25.53 5.94 4.87
C THR A 153 -24.14 6.58 4.64
N ASP A 154 -23.97 7.88 4.87
CA ASP A 154 -22.67 8.56 4.72
C ASP A 154 -21.61 8.03 5.69
N ILE A 155 -22.01 7.67 6.90
CA ILE A 155 -21.10 7.09 7.91
C ILE A 155 -20.50 5.79 7.37
N ILE A 156 -21.34 4.97 6.74
CA ILE A 156 -20.95 3.69 6.14
C ILE A 156 -20.03 3.91 4.94
N ASN A 157 -20.42 4.82 4.05
CA ASN A 157 -19.72 5.15 2.82
C ASN A 157 -18.33 5.77 3.08
N THR A 158 -18.24 6.68 4.04
CA THR A 158 -16.98 7.29 4.47
C THR A 158 -16.02 6.23 5.03
N GLY A 159 -16.54 5.27 5.81
CA GLY A 159 -15.77 4.12 6.24
C GLY A 159 -15.21 3.33 5.05
N ALA A 160 -16.05 3.02 4.06
CA ALA A 160 -15.64 2.27 2.87
C ALA A 160 -14.52 2.96 2.07
N ALA A 161 -14.58 4.29 1.89
CA ALA A 161 -13.53 5.07 1.24
C ALA A 161 -12.18 4.95 1.98
N LEU A 162 -12.20 5.08 3.31
CA LEU A 162 -11.00 4.91 4.14
C LEU A 162 -10.40 3.51 4.03
N PHE A 163 -11.25 2.47 4.00
CA PHE A 163 -10.79 1.09 3.81
C PHE A 163 -10.13 0.89 2.45
N LEU A 164 -10.69 1.46 1.38
CA LEU A 164 -10.11 1.39 0.04
C LEU A 164 -8.72 2.03 0.00
N ARG A 165 -8.59 3.23 0.60
CA ARG A 165 -7.32 3.97 0.69
C ARG A 165 -6.24 3.18 1.42
N ASN A 166 -6.57 2.65 2.59
CA ASN A 166 -5.60 1.95 3.43
C ASN A 166 -5.22 0.58 2.83
N ARG A 167 -6.11 -0.06 2.07
CA ARG A 167 -5.86 -1.40 1.49
C ARG A 167 -4.62 -1.42 0.60
N SER A 168 -4.47 -0.48 -0.33
CA SER A 168 -3.32 -0.48 -1.24
C SER A 168 -2.02 -0.33 -0.46
N GLN A 169 -1.96 0.66 0.45
CA GLN A 169 -0.78 0.93 1.26
C GLN A 169 -0.38 -0.26 2.14
N VAL A 170 -1.34 -0.84 2.87
CA VAL A 170 -1.10 -2.00 3.74
C VAL A 170 -0.69 -3.22 2.93
N SER A 171 -1.35 -3.48 1.78
CA SER A 171 -1.02 -4.65 0.96
C SER A 171 0.41 -4.60 0.41
N LEU A 172 0.90 -3.42 0.01
CA LEU A 172 2.29 -3.25 -0.42
C LEU A 172 3.26 -3.38 0.75
N GLY A 173 2.94 -2.78 1.89
CA GLY A 173 3.78 -2.86 3.09
C GLY A 173 3.93 -4.30 3.58
N LEU A 174 2.81 -5.03 3.69
CA LEU A 174 2.81 -6.43 4.09
C LEU A 174 3.58 -7.29 3.09
N ARG A 175 3.39 -7.07 1.78
CA ARG A 175 4.15 -7.80 0.76
C ARG A 175 5.65 -7.63 0.95
N ARG A 176 6.12 -6.40 1.21
CA ARG A 176 7.55 -6.15 1.47
C ARG A 176 8.07 -6.84 2.72
N ILE A 177 7.27 -6.86 3.79
CA ILE A 177 7.64 -7.57 5.02
C ILE A 177 7.74 -9.07 4.76
N VAL A 178 6.76 -9.64 4.04
CA VAL A 178 6.79 -11.06 3.66
C VAL A 178 7.99 -11.35 2.76
N ASP A 179 8.23 -10.53 1.75
CA ASP A 179 9.38 -10.68 0.84
C ASP A 179 10.70 -10.65 1.63
N PHE A 180 10.82 -9.79 2.65
CA PHE A 180 11.99 -9.73 3.53
C PHE A 180 12.12 -10.94 4.47
N CYS A 181 11.03 -11.39 5.08
CA CYS A 181 11.05 -12.55 5.98
C CYS A 181 11.20 -13.90 5.25
N THR A 182 10.97 -13.93 3.94
CA THR A 182 11.14 -15.12 3.10
C THR A 182 12.48 -15.09 2.35
N GLU A 183 13.33 -14.11 2.63
CA GLU A 183 14.67 -14.04 2.08
C GLU A 183 15.53 -15.18 2.63
N GLU A 184 16.46 -15.70 1.82
CA GLU A 184 17.34 -16.80 2.23
C GLU A 184 18.24 -16.33 3.38
N GLU A 185 18.06 -16.94 4.56
CA GLU A 185 18.93 -16.68 5.71
C GLU A 185 20.28 -17.34 5.46
N GLN A 186 21.36 -16.61 5.73
CA GLN A 186 22.68 -17.22 5.74
C GLN A 186 22.73 -18.23 6.89
N ASP A 187 22.98 -19.49 6.57
CA ASP A 187 23.19 -20.55 7.56
C ASP A 187 24.41 -20.23 8.44
N GLU A 188 24.19 -19.47 9.52
CA GLU A 188 25.13 -19.38 10.63
C GLU A 188 25.09 -20.71 11.36
N ARG A 189 25.85 -21.70 10.86
CA ARG A 189 26.07 -22.94 11.59
C ARG A 189 26.57 -22.55 12.98
N PRO A 190 25.91 -22.96 14.08
CA PRO A 190 26.38 -22.64 15.41
C PRO A 190 27.81 -23.14 15.50
N VAL A 191 28.74 -22.24 15.83
CA VAL A 191 30.10 -22.62 16.16
C VAL A 191 29.98 -23.47 17.42
N VAL A 192 29.78 -24.77 17.26
CA VAL A 192 29.84 -25.71 18.36
C VAL A 192 31.26 -25.59 18.87
N ARG A 193 31.41 -24.89 19.99
CA ARG A 193 32.67 -24.79 20.73
C ARG A 193 32.96 -26.17 21.30
N LYS A 194 33.28 -27.11 20.43
CA LYS A 194 33.90 -28.37 20.83
C LYS A 194 35.25 -27.95 21.40
N ASP A 195 35.58 -28.43 22.60
CA ASP A 195 36.94 -28.35 23.12
C ASP A 195 37.83 -29.21 22.22
N HIS A 196 38.20 -28.65 21.07
CA HIS A 196 39.16 -29.24 20.16
C HIS A 196 40.55 -29.05 20.75
N PRO A 197 41.39 -30.10 20.76
CA PRO A 197 42.75 -30.04 21.33
C PRO A 197 43.63 -28.98 20.62
N ASN A 198 43.27 -28.59 19.40
CA ASN A 198 44.00 -27.62 18.59
C ASN A 198 43.27 -26.27 18.56
N ARG A 199 43.25 -25.56 19.69
CA ARG A 199 42.75 -24.17 19.74
C ARG A 199 43.63 -23.26 18.89
N GLY A 200 43.05 -22.64 17.85
CA GLY A 200 43.74 -21.69 16.98
C GLY A 200 44.20 -22.23 15.62
N THR A 201 43.95 -23.50 15.30
CA THR A 201 44.20 -24.04 13.95
C THR A 201 43.08 -23.65 13.00
N VAL A 202 43.42 -23.04 11.86
CA VAL A 202 42.48 -22.81 10.75
C VAL A 202 42.84 -23.79 9.64
N ALA A 203 41.92 -24.71 9.33
CA ALA A 203 42.07 -25.67 8.25
C ALA A 203 40.94 -25.50 7.24
N MET A 204 41.31 -25.24 5.99
CA MET A 204 40.45 -25.20 4.82
C MET A 204 40.97 -26.29 3.89
N THR A 205 40.10 -27.14 3.36
CA THR A 205 40.52 -28.24 2.49
C THR A 205 39.56 -28.31 1.31
N ASN A 206 40.11 -28.08 0.12
CA ASN A 206 39.40 -28.10 -1.14
C ASN A 206 38.09 -27.27 -1.12
N CYS A 207 38.15 -26.06 -0.56
CA CYS A 207 37.00 -25.18 -0.43
C CYS A 207 36.88 -24.28 -1.66
N SER A 208 35.67 -24.19 -2.21
CA SER A 208 35.33 -23.26 -3.30
C SER A 208 34.25 -22.29 -2.84
N PHE A 209 34.44 -21.00 -3.10
CA PHE A 209 33.53 -19.93 -2.68
C PHE A 209 33.10 -19.09 -3.88
N ALA A 210 31.81 -18.76 -3.93
CA ALA A 210 31.23 -17.90 -4.96
C ALA A 210 30.31 -16.88 -4.29
N TRP A 211 30.28 -15.66 -4.82
CA TRP A 211 29.20 -14.72 -4.51
C TRP A 211 27.99 -15.08 -5.36
N ILE A 212 26.93 -15.55 -4.73
CA ILE A 212 25.67 -15.83 -5.41
C ILE A 212 24.91 -14.51 -5.50
N SER A 213 24.89 -13.88 -6.68
CA SER A 213 24.01 -12.73 -6.93
C SER A 213 22.66 -13.24 -7.42
N LYS A 214 21.56 -12.72 -6.87
CA LYS A 214 20.20 -13.08 -7.29
C LYS A 214 20.04 -12.92 -8.81
N GLY A 215 19.86 -14.04 -9.50
CA GLY A 215 19.58 -14.09 -10.94
C GLY A 215 20.66 -14.72 -11.81
N ASP A 216 21.85 -15.03 -11.27
CA ASP A 216 22.90 -15.71 -12.02
C ASP A 216 23.01 -17.16 -11.56
N GLY A 217 22.34 -18.07 -12.27
CA GLY A 217 22.33 -19.52 -11.99
C GLY A 217 23.69 -20.21 -12.21
N THR A 218 24.72 -19.44 -12.57
CA THR A 218 26.07 -19.90 -12.87
C THR A 218 27.10 -18.90 -12.35
N ALA A 219 27.03 -18.55 -11.06
CA ALA A 219 28.15 -17.85 -10.42
C ALA A 219 29.39 -18.76 -10.42
N SER A 220 30.35 -18.49 -11.31
CA SER A 220 31.65 -19.18 -11.27
C SER A 220 32.31 -18.90 -9.92
N ALA A 221 32.74 -19.95 -9.24
CA ALA A 221 33.48 -19.82 -7.98
C ALA A 221 34.67 -18.84 -8.15
N VAL A 222 34.72 -17.83 -7.28
CA VAL A 222 35.76 -16.79 -7.27
C VAL A 222 37.02 -17.36 -6.63
N LEU A 223 36.85 -18.15 -5.59
CA LEU A 223 37.90 -18.96 -4.97
C LEU A 223 37.63 -20.41 -5.32
N LYS A 224 38.60 -21.08 -5.96
CA LYS A 224 38.50 -22.49 -6.36
C LYS A 224 39.59 -23.30 -5.68
N ASP A 225 39.22 -24.47 -5.18
CA ASP A 225 40.10 -25.51 -4.66
C ASP A 225 41.11 -25.01 -3.60
N VAL A 226 40.65 -24.10 -2.72
CA VAL A 226 41.50 -23.51 -1.68
C VAL A 226 41.74 -24.52 -0.57
N SER A 227 43.01 -24.88 -0.38
CA SER A 227 43.48 -25.73 0.70
C SER A 227 44.55 -24.98 1.49
N LEU A 228 44.27 -24.71 2.77
CA LEU A 228 45.15 -23.95 3.65
C LEU A 228 45.08 -24.52 5.06
N ILE A 229 46.23 -24.79 5.66
CA ILE A 229 46.34 -25.22 7.05
C ILE A 229 47.25 -24.24 7.77
N VAL A 230 46.73 -23.57 8.78
CA VAL A 230 47.44 -22.58 9.60
C VAL A 230 47.54 -23.11 11.03
N GLU A 231 48.78 -23.23 11.52
CA GLU A 231 49.05 -23.72 12.87
C GLU A 231 48.85 -22.62 13.94
N PRO A 232 48.53 -22.99 15.20
CA PRO A 232 48.32 -22.03 16.27
C PRO A 232 49.57 -21.17 16.51
N GLY A 233 49.41 -19.85 16.55
CA GLY A 233 50.52 -18.93 16.82
C GLY A 233 51.41 -18.60 15.62
N SER A 234 51.10 -19.13 14.42
CA SER A 234 51.81 -18.75 13.19
C SER A 234 51.28 -17.43 12.61
N LEU A 235 52.20 -16.59 12.12
CA LEU A 235 51.86 -15.37 11.39
C LEU A 235 51.87 -15.71 9.89
N VAL A 236 50.70 -15.61 9.25
CA VAL A 236 50.54 -15.80 7.80
C VAL A 236 50.31 -14.44 7.16
N GLY A 237 51.06 -14.13 6.11
CA GLY A 237 50.99 -12.88 5.33
C GLY A 237 51.00 -13.14 3.84
#